data_AF-A0A7Y9SIK3-F1
#
_entry.id   AF-A0A7Y9SIK3-F1
#
_cell.length_a   1.000
_cell.length_b   1.000
_cell.length_c   1.000
_cell.angle_alpha   90.00
_cell.angle_beta   90.00
_cell.angle_gamma   90.00
#
_symmetry.space_group_name_H-M   'P 1'
#
loop_
_entity.id
_entity.type
_entity.pdbx_description
1 polymer ?
#
loop_
_entity_poly.entity_id
_entity_poly.type
_entity_poly.pdbx_seq_one_letter_code
_entity_poly.pdbx_strand_id
1 'polypeptide(L)'
;MDELPASKLLNLLKLGSPVAEFDSALANYFVETDTFSQLVNDGGDTIAGDKGSGKTALFRILKDRFAEYEALDDVEVIAAFNPAGTPNFQRLIDAGVLDEGEYNGVWKTYVFTLAGNWLLDLYETARPGSLDQLEDLLQRTGLRVREGSPKSLFERLLAFFRPRTIEATTAFTPDGIPIFTSKMTFESPTPPLEEPDGFVPHDEALALLERCLEETGFSLWLVFDRLDEAFQAVPEVERPALRALFRAYLDMQDLTRVRLKLFVRRDLFARMIEGGFVNLTHINSRRISITWEDDDLYVLLHRRLIESEAFLAATDLTRESSPDDVFSFVFPAKVDPTSKRPTTWNWILTRIRDGNDVKSPRNLVDLIIKAVEAQKRREAQQPRVIGTGGPLITGDALKRALSELSEARVEDTLLAEAGETAEFIKRFENGKAEHNAESLANLLGKDAPELTKRLITLGFLEPVGKTYKVPPLYRQGLKITQGKAFQTLEGQPEDDANEDDE
;
A
#
# COMPACT_ATOMS: atom_id res chain seq x y z
N MET A 1 -9.55 42.36 16.46
CA MET A 1 -8.91 41.44 15.50
C MET A 1 -9.97 41.11 14.49
N ASP A 2 -9.71 41.43 13.23
CA ASP A 2 -10.77 41.64 12.26
C ASP A 2 -11.25 40.31 11.70
N GLU A 3 -12.57 40.13 11.77
CA GLU A 3 -13.38 39.27 10.92
C GLU A 3 -12.74 39.03 9.52
N LEU A 4 -12.29 37.80 9.25
CA LEU A 4 -11.60 37.46 8.00
C LEU A 4 -12.53 36.73 7.01
N PRO A 5 -12.42 37.00 5.70
CA PRO A 5 -13.14 36.21 4.70
C PRO A 5 -12.76 34.73 4.79
N ALA A 6 -13.76 33.85 4.86
CA ALA A 6 -13.56 32.39 4.93
C ALA A 6 -12.71 31.87 3.74
N SER A 7 -12.93 32.44 2.55
CA SER A 7 -12.18 32.12 1.33
C SER A 7 -10.68 32.37 1.48
N LYS A 8 -10.27 33.40 2.22
CA LYS A 8 -8.86 33.67 2.49
C LYS A 8 -8.25 32.56 3.34
N LEU A 9 -8.90 32.18 4.44
CA LEU A 9 -8.43 31.12 5.33
C LEU A 9 -8.36 29.76 4.63
N LEU A 10 -9.37 29.40 3.83
CA LEU A 10 -9.41 28.14 3.07
C LEU A 10 -8.25 28.01 2.07
N ASN A 11 -7.77 29.11 1.51
CA ASN A 11 -6.63 29.11 0.58
C ASN A 11 -5.27 28.97 1.28
N LEU A 12 -5.22 29.17 2.60
CA LEU A 12 -3.99 29.05 3.38
C LEU A 12 -3.79 27.63 3.93
N LEU A 13 -4.82 26.79 3.94
CA LEU A 13 -4.73 25.39 4.33
C LEU A 13 -3.91 24.59 3.32
N LYS A 14 -2.90 23.88 3.83
CA LYS A 14 -2.00 22.98 3.11
C LYS A 14 -2.11 21.59 3.71
N LEU A 15 -3.07 20.81 3.21
CA LEU A 15 -3.38 19.48 3.73
C LEU A 15 -2.49 18.37 3.16
N GLY A 16 -1.61 18.66 2.21
CA GLY A 16 -0.79 17.67 1.51
C GLY A 16 -1.57 16.90 0.44
N SER A 17 -1.18 15.64 0.20
CA SER A 17 -1.79 14.76 -0.79
C SER A 17 -2.35 13.49 -0.12
N PRO A 18 -3.51 12.96 -0.58
CA PRO A 18 -4.04 11.69 -0.09
C PRO A 18 -3.23 10.49 -0.60
N VAL A 19 -2.41 10.68 -1.65
CA VAL A 19 -1.48 9.67 -2.19
C VAL A 19 -0.09 10.00 -1.69
N ALA A 20 0.49 9.07 -0.93
CA ALA A 20 1.77 9.25 -0.27
C ALA A 20 2.89 9.65 -1.26
N GLU A 21 2.96 9.07 -2.45
CA GLU A 21 3.99 9.38 -3.46
C GLU A 21 4.01 10.85 -3.92
N PHE A 22 2.83 11.48 -3.98
CA PHE A 22 2.69 12.87 -4.39
C PHE A 22 2.71 13.85 -3.21
N ASP A 23 2.95 13.34 -2.01
CA ASP A 23 2.98 14.15 -0.80
C ASP A 23 4.43 14.52 -0.44
N SER A 24 4.83 15.74 -0.79
CA SER A 24 6.19 16.24 -0.50
C SER A 24 6.40 16.60 0.97
N ALA A 25 5.31 16.85 1.73
CA ALA A 25 5.37 17.23 3.13
C ALA A 25 5.03 16.07 4.08
N LEU A 26 4.88 14.85 3.56
CA LEU A 26 4.48 13.65 4.32
C LEU A 26 5.23 13.49 5.64
N ALA A 27 6.54 13.74 5.61
CA ALA A 27 7.44 13.60 6.75
C ALA A 27 7.05 14.54 7.92
N ASN A 28 6.53 15.74 7.64
CA ASN A 28 6.24 16.74 8.66
C ASN A 28 5.08 16.37 9.58
N TYR A 29 4.13 15.58 9.09
CA TYR A 29 2.93 15.17 9.83
C TYR A 29 2.73 13.66 9.84
N PHE A 30 3.79 12.90 9.59
CA PHE A 30 3.76 11.45 9.74
C PHE A 30 3.46 11.10 11.21
N VAL A 31 2.58 10.12 11.43
CA VAL A 31 2.25 9.60 12.76
C VAL A 31 2.98 8.28 12.92
N GLU A 32 3.88 8.20 13.89
CA GLU A 32 4.58 6.97 14.24
C GLU A 32 3.65 6.08 15.05
N THR A 33 3.00 5.14 14.35
CA THR A 33 2.13 4.14 14.97
C THR A 33 2.95 2.98 15.54
N ASP A 34 2.33 2.15 16.38
CA ASP A 34 2.94 0.91 16.87
C ASP A 34 3.43 0.01 15.72
N THR A 35 2.69 -0.02 14.60
CA THR A 35 3.13 -0.72 13.38
C THR A 35 4.49 -0.22 12.86
N PHE A 36 4.70 1.09 12.85
CA PHE A 36 5.97 1.67 12.40
C PHE A 36 7.11 1.38 13.40
N SER A 37 6.81 1.46 14.70
CA SER A 37 7.76 1.07 15.74
C SER A 37 8.19 -0.40 15.62
N GLN A 38 7.24 -1.33 15.41
CA GLN A 38 7.56 -2.74 15.17
C GLN A 38 8.41 -2.93 13.90
N LEU A 39 8.17 -2.16 12.84
CA LEU A 39 8.96 -2.22 11.62
C LEU A 39 10.41 -1.77 11.86
N VAL A 40 10.62 -0.63 12.52
CA VAL A 40 11.96 -0.08 12.83
C VAL A 40 12.75 -1.02 13.75
N ASN A 41 12.08 -1.69 14.69
CA ASN A 41 12.71 -2.60 15.66
C ASN A 41 12.83 -4.06 15.17
N ASP A 42 12.75 -4.31 13.86
CA ASP A 42 12.80 -5.65 13.24
C ASP A 42 11.77 -6.66 13.78
N GLY A 43 10.64 -6.17 14.31
CA GLY A 43 9.56 -6.98 14.86
C GLY A 43 8.80 -7.79 13.81
N GLY A 44 8.96 -7.46 12.53
CA GLY A 44 8.38 -8.20 11.42
C GLY A 44 8.92 -7.81 10.05
N ASP A 45 8.65 -8.69 9.09
CA ASP A 45 9.16 -8.62 7.72
C ASP A 45 8.04 -8.53 6.69
N THR A 46 6.82 -8.97 7.02
CA THR A 46 5.66 -8.86 6.13
C THR A 46 4.72 -7.79 6.65
N ILE A 47 4.60 -6.68 5.93
CA ILE A 47 3.78 -5.53 6.30
C ILE A 47 2.50 -5.57 5.46
N ALA A 48 1.40 -5.98 6.08
CA ALA A 48 0.13 -6.22 5.42
C ALA A 48 -0.85 -5.06 5.64
N GLY A 49 -1.40 -4.51 4.56
CA GLY A 49 -2.42 -3.45 4.67
C GLY A 49 -3.21 -3.22 3.40
N ASP A 50 -4.43 -2.72 3.52
CA ASP A 50 -5.33 -2.48 2.38
C ASP A 50 -4.89 -1.26 1.55
N LYS A 51 -5.56 -0.97 0.44
CA LYS A 51 -5.22 0.22 -0.36
C LYS A 51 -5.51 1.49 0.43
N GLY A 52 -4.57 2.44 0.38
CA GLY A 52 -4.68 3.68 1.14
C GLY A 52 -4.37 3.58 2.63
N SER A 53 -4.00 2.40 3.14
CA SER A 53 -3.59 2.18 4.55
C SER A 53 -2.27 2.85 4.95
N GLY A 54 -1.46 3.31 3.98
CA GLY A 54 -0.19 3.97 4.27
C GLY A 54 1.07 3.10 4.12
N LYS A 55 1.00 1.90 3.50
CA LYS A 55 2.17 1.06 3.17
C LYS A 55 3.34 1.88 2.56
N THR A 56 3.07 2.60 1.48
CA THR A 56 4.06 3.45 0.81
C THR A 56 4.51 4.62 1.69
N ALA A 57 3.65 5.12 2.59
CA ALA A 57 4.06 6.16 3.54
C ALA A 57 5.07 5.61 4.56
N LEU A 58 4.79 4.44 5.15
CA LEU A 58 5.73 3.75 6.06
C LEU A 58 7.07 3.49 5.36
N PHE A 59 7.05 2.97 4.13
CA PHE A 59 8.26 2.72 3.36
C PHE A 59 9.05 4.00 3.08
N ARG A 60 8.38 5.06 2.61
CA ARG A 60 9.05 6.35 2.35
C ARG A 60 9.70 6.90 3.61
N ILE A 61 8.99 6.90 4.74
CA ILE A 61 9.55 7.40 5.99
C ILE A 61 10.69 6.53 6.51
N LEU A 62 10.56 5.21 6.44
CA LEU A 62 11.67 4.30 6.77
C LEU A 62 12.89 4.62 5.92
N LYS A 63 12.72 4.72 4.59
CA LYS A 63 13.82 5.00 3.67
C LYS A 63 14.44 6.40 3.88
N ASP A 64 13.62 7.41 4.14
CA ASP A 64 14.09 8.79 4.25
C ASP A 64 14.69 9.08 5.64
N ARG A 65 14.32 8.30 6.67
CA ARG A 65 14.69 8.55 8.07
C ARG A 65 15.38 7.38 8.78
N PHE A 66 15.75 6.28 8.12
CA PHE A 66 16.32 5.13 8.84
C PHE A 66 17.52 5.50 9.72
N ALA A 67 18.37 6.42 9.26
CA ALA A 67 19.52 6.93 9.99
C ALA A 67 19.17 7.75 11.25
N GLU A 68 17.89 8.09 11.48
CA GLU A 68 17.43 8.76 12.70
C GLU A 68 17.11 7.77 13.84
N TYR A 69 17.04 6.46 13.55
CA TYR A 69 16.68 5.43 14.53
C TYR A 69 17.88 4.59 14.94
N GLU A 70 18.21 4.58 16.23
CA GLU A 70 19.32 3.79 16.82
C GLU A 70 19.23 2.29 16.47
N ALA A 71 18.01 1.75 16.36
CA ALA A 71 17.78 0.36 15.97
C ALA A 71 18.27 0.01 14.54
N LEU A 72 18.60 1.01 13.73
CA LEU A 72 18.99 0.89 12.33
C LEU A 72 20.38 1.48 12.05
N ASP A 73 21.21 1.73 13.07
CA ASP A 73 22.53 2.36 12.93
C ASP A 73 23.47 1.61 11.96
N ASP A 74 23.37 0.29 11.89
CA ASP A 74 24.16 -0.56 10.97
C ASP A 74 23.35 -1.04 9.76
N VAL A 75 22.14 -0.52 9.55
CA VAL A 75 21.20 -0.97 8.51
C VAL A 75 21.11 0.04 7.38
N GLU A 76 21.36 -0.40 6.15
CA GLU A 76 20.95 0.33 4.95
C GLU A 76 19.59 -0.17 4.45
N VAL A 77 18.67 0.77 4.18
CA VAL A 77 17.36 0.48 3.61
C VAL A 77 17.35 0.70 2.09
N ILE A 78 17.28 -0.39 1.33
CA ILE A 78 17.32 -0.37 -0.15
C ILE A 78 15.94 -0.67 -0.72
N ALA A 79 15.49 0.17 -1.66
CA ALA A 79 14.27 -0.08 -2.43
C ALA A 79 14.50 -1.22 -3.44
N ALA A 80 13.89 -2.38 -3.22
CA ALA A 80 13.94 -3.50 -4.17
C ALA A 80 12.97 -3.31 -5.34
N PHE A 81 12.00 -2.40 -5.22
CA PHE A 81 11.09 -2.00 -6.28
C PHE A 81 11.14 -0.49 -6.45
N ASN A 82 11.12 0.00 -7.70
CA ASN A 82 11.07 1.43 -7.94
C ASN A 82 9.61 1.93 -7.77
N PRO A 83 9.32 2.81 -6.80
CA PRO A 83 8.00 3.43 -6.64
C PRO A 83 7.66 4.47 -7.72
N ALA A 84 8.52 4.69 -8.72
CA ALA A 84 8.25 5.61 -9.82
C ALA A 84 8.60 4.97 -11.17
N GLY A 85 7.76 4.06 -11.68
CA GLY A 85 7.96 3.51 -13.02
C GLY A 85 7.10 2.31 -13.38
N THR A 86 6.95 2.09 -14.69
CA THR A 86 6.24 0.99 -15.34
C THR A 86 6.53 -0.37 -14.67
N PRO A 87 5.54 -1.28 -14.53
CA PRO A 87 5.76 -2.61 -13.96
C PRO A 87 6.83 -3.35 -14.77
N ASN A 88 8.06 -3.44 -14.23
CA ASN A 88 9.17 -4.13 -14.89
C ASN A 88 8.87 -5.62 -15.11
N PHE A 89 7.93 -6.16 -14.34
CA PHE A 89 7.45 -7.54 -14.38
C PHE A 89 6.53 -7.84 -15.57
N GLN A 90 6.03 -6.82 -16.28
CA GLN A 90 5.40 -7.04 -17.59
C GLN A 90 6.36 -7.75 -18.55
N ARG A 91 7.67 -7.54 -18.41
CA ARG A 91 8.68 -8.24 -19.20
C ARG A 91 8.95 -9.67 -18.75
N LEU A 92 8.62 -10.04 -17.51
CA LEU A 92 8.60 -11.45 -17.09
C LEU A 92 7.49 -12.20 -17.83
N ILE A 93 6.36 -11.54 -18.05
CA ILE A 93 5.28 -12.10 -18.88
C ILE A 93 5.78 -12.32 -20.32
N ASP A 94 6.56 -11.38 -20.88
CA ASP A 94 7.14 -11.51 -22.22
C ASP A 94 8.15 -12.67 -22.34
N ALA A 95 8.83 -13.03 -21.24
CA ALA A 95 9.75 -14.16 -21.17
C ALA A 95 9.05 -15.54 -21.12
N GLY A 96 7.74 -15.54 -20.88
CA GLY A 96 6.91 -16.74 -20.73
C GLY A 96 6.60 -17.07 -19.26
N VAL A 97 5.58 -17.92 -19.05
CA VAL A 97 5.19 -18.37 -17.71
C VAL A 97 6.24 -19.36 -17.18
N LEU A 98 6.94 -18.96 -16.11
CA LEU A 98 7.86 -19.82 -15.37
C LEU A 98 7.13 -20.65 -14.31
N ASP A 99 7.75 -21.72 -13.84
CA ASP A 99 7.28 -22.42 -12.65
C ASP A 99 7.74 -21.75 -11.34
N GLU A 100 7.16 -22.18 -10.21
CA GLU A 100 7.42 -21.57 -8.91
C GLU A 100 8.87 -21.78 -8.41
N GLY A 101 9.57 -22.81 -8.88
CA GLY A 101 10.98 -23.06 -8.57
C GLY A 101 11.90 -22.13 -9.37
N GLU A 102 11.60 -21.95 -10.65
CA GLU A 102 12.28 -20.98 -11.52
C GLU A 102 12.09 -19.54 -10.98
N TYR A 103 10.87 -19.15 -10.60
CA TYR A 103 10.64 -17.84 -9.96
C TYR A 103 11.39 -17.72 -8.61
N ASN A 104 11.55 -18.80 -7.83
CA ASN A 104 12.32 -18.73 -6.58
C ASN A 104 13.79 -18.38 -6.88
N GLY A 105 14.40 -19.05 -7.87
CA GLY A 105 15.74 -18.72 -8.35
C GLY A 105 15.87 -17.27 -8.84
N VAL A 106 14.86 -16.75 -9.56
CA VAL A 106 14.79 -15.33 -9.96
C VAL A 106 14.91 -14.41 -8.75
N TRP A 107 14.12 -14.66 -7.70
CA TRP A 107 14.11 -13.79 -6.52
C TRP A 107 15.41 -13.83 -5.74
N LYS A 108 15.96 -15.03 -5.51
CA LYS A 108 17.26 -15.18 -4.83
C LYS A 108 18.38 -14.49 -5.61
N THR A 109 18.41 -14.68 -6.92
CA THR A 109 19.37 -14.02 -7.81
C THR A 109 19.19 -12.51 -7.81
N TYR A 110 17.95 -12.02 -7.81
CA TYR A 110 17.66 -10.60 -7.76
C TYR A 110 18.16 -9.95 -6.48
N VAL A 111 17.89 -10.57 -5.32
CA VAL A 111 18.40 -10.12 -4.03
C VAL A 111 19.92 -10.10 -4.03
N PHE A 112 20.57 -11.21 -4.43
CA PHE A 112 22.02 -11.30 -4.50
C PHE A 112 22.62 -10.19 -5.38
N THR A 113 22.02 -9.97 -6.55
CA THR A 113 22.45 -8.94 -7.50
C THR A 113 22.27 -7.54 -6.93
N LEU A 114 21.13 -7.25 -6.30
CA LEU A 114 20.82 -5.94 -5.74
C LEU A 114 21.77 -5.59 -4.59
N ALA A 115 21.85 -6.47 -3.60
CA ALA A 115 22.68 -6.29 -2.42
C ALA A 115 24.18 -6.27 -2.77
N GLY A 116 24.62 -7.19 -3.62
CA GLY A 116 26.03 -7.30 -4.01
C GLY A 116 26.51 -6.11 -4.84
N ASN A 117 25.69 -5.62 -5.78
CA ASN A 117 26.06 -4.41 -6.53
C ASN A 117 26.06 -3.16 -5.64
N TRP A 118 25.07 -3.01 -4.76
CA TRP A 118 25.05 -1.89 -3.80
C TRP A 118 26.32 -1.88 -2.94
N LEU A 119 26.70 -3.03 -2.38
CA LEU A 119 27.86 -3.12 -1.49
C LEU A 119 29.17 -2.79 -2.23
N LEU A 120 29.34 -3.28 -3.45
CA LEU A 120 30.53 -2.98 -4.25
C LEU A 120 30.57 -1.52 -4.72
N ASP A 121 29.43 -0.91 -4.99
CA ASP A 121 29.35 0.49 -5.39
C ASP A 121 29.66 1.43 -4.21
N LEU A 122 29.25 1.07 -2.98
CA LEU A 122 29.61 1.77 -1.75
C LEU A 122 31.14 1.88 -1.56
N TYR A 123 31.87 0.81 -1.87
CA TYR A 123 33.33 0.76 -1.72
C TYR A 123 34.10 1.18 -2.97
N GLU A 124 33.44 1.55 -4.08
CA GLU A 124 34.02 1.96 -5.36
C GLU A 124 35.13 1.02 -5.88
N THR A 125 36.41 1.33 -5.59
CA THR A 125 37.59 0.54 -5.96
C THR A 125 38.21 -0.21 -4.77
N ALA A 126 37.83 0.13 -3.53
CA ALA A 126 38.28 -0.59 -2.35
C ALA A 126 37.62 -1.96 -2.26
N ARG A 127 38.37 -2.97 -1.86
CA ARG A 127 37.90 -4.36 -1.78
C ARG A 127 38.33 -5.00 -0.46
N PRO A 128 37.80 -4.52 0.69
CA PRO A 128 38.05 -5.20 1.95
C PRO A 128 37.50 -6.64 1.94
N GLY A 129 38.22 -7.53 2.63
CA GLY A 129 37.77 -8.91 2.86
C GLY A 129 37.51 -9.70 1.58
N SER A 130 36.29 -10.19 1.45
CA SER A 130 35.82 -11.09 0.39
C SER A 130 35.18 -10.36 -0.79
N LEU A 131 35.21 -9.02 -0.85
CA LEU A 131 34.57 -8.25 -1.92
C LEU A 131 35.15 -8.51 -3.32
N ASP A 132 36.44 -8.84 -3.43
CA ASP A 132 37.03 -9.26 -4.72
C ASP A 132 36.38 -10.54 -5.26
N GLN A 133 36.02 -11.47 -4.37
CA GLN A 133 35.33 -12.71 -4.75
C GLN A 133 33.88 -12.41 -5.18
N LEU A 134 33.22 -11.50 -4.48
CA LEU A 134 31.87 -11.06 -4.84
C LEU A 134 31.84 -10.36 -6.21
N GLU A 135 32.80 -9.46 -6.47
CA GLU A 135 32.92 -8.81 -7.78
C GLU A 135 33.23 -9.81 -8.89
N ASP A 136 34.16 -10.75 -8.65
CA ASP A 136 34.46 -11.81 -9.61
C ASP A 136 33.22 -12.64 -9.95
N LEU A 137 32.45 -13.05 -8.94
CA LEU A 137 31.22 -13.81 -9.13
C LEU A 137 30.19 -13.00 -9.92
N LEU A 138 29.94 -11.74 -9.56
CA LEU A 138 29.00 -10.87 -10.28
C LEU A 138 29.46 -10.61 -11.73
N GLN A 139 30.76 -10.50 -11.99
CA GLN A 139 31.29 -10.33 -13.35
C GLN A 139 31.16 -11.59 -14.20
N ARG A 140 31.44 -12.77 -13.63
CA ARG A 140 31.37 -14.05 -14.35
C ARG A 140 29.93 -14.53 -14.56
N THR A 141 29.00 -14.11 -13.72
CA THR A 141 27.56 -14.33 -13.90
C THR A 141 26.91 -13.28 -14.80
N GLY A 142 27.62 -12.19 -15.12
CA GLY A 142 27.09 -11.08 -15.91
C GLY A 142 26.03 -10.25 -15.17
N LEU A 143 26.05 -10.29 -13.84
CA LEU A 143 25.13 -9.56 -12.96
C LEU A 143 25.77 -8.29 -12.37
N ARG A 144 27.07 -8.05 -12.58
CA ARG A 144 27.76 -6.81 -12.15
C ARG A 144 27.33 -5.61 -13.00
N VAL A 145 26.69 -4.63 -12.38
CA VAL A 145 26.29 -3.35 -12.98
C VAL A 145 26.82 -2.23 -12.10
N ARG A 146 27.35 -1.17 -12.73
CA ARG A 146 27.81 0.02 -12.01
C ARG A 146 26.67 1.02 -11.86
N GLU A 147 26.44 1.52 -10.65
CA GLU A 147 25.38 2.48 -10.33
C GLU A 147 24.01 2.00 -10.82
N GLY A 148 23.78 0.69 -10.71
CA GLY A 148 22.58 0.04 -11.22
C GLY A 148 21.36 0.40 -10.38
N SER A 149 20.36 1.00 -11.00
CA SER A 149 19.03 1.11 -10.40
C SER A 149 18.39 -0.29 -10.24
N PRO A 150 17.47 -0.50 -9.27
CA PRO A 150 16.72 -1.75 -9.14
C PRO A 150 16.09 -2.20 -10.46
N LYS A 151 15.59 -1.25 -11.26
CA LYS A 151 15.07 -1.49 -12.60
C LYS A 151 16.12 -2.08 -13.55
N SER A 152 17.28 -1.44 -13.69
CA SER A 152 18.33 -1.89 -14.62
C SER A 152 18.94 -3.23 -14.19
N LEU A 153 19.05 -3.47 -12.88
CA LEU A 153 19.51 -4.76 -12.35
C LEU A 153 18.52 -5.88 -12.67
N PHE A 154 17.23 -5.58 -12.51
CA PHE A 154 16.17 -6.50 -12.86
C PHE A 154 16.11 -6.76 -14.37
N GLU A 155 16.18 -5.71 -15.20
CA GLU A 155 16.25 -5.85 -16.66
C GLU A 155 17.46 -6.68 -17.10
N ARG A 156 18.61 -6.52 -16.43
CA ARG A 156 19.80 -7.32 -16.70
C ARG A 156 19.58 -8.78 -16.34
N LEU A 157 18.96 -9.05 -15.19
CA LEU A 157 18.56 -10.41 -14.81
C LEU A 157 17.60 -11.00 -15.86
N LEU A 158 16.62 -10.24 -16.32
CA LEU A 158 15.67 -10.66 -17.37
C LEU A 158 16.32 -10.93 -18.72
N ALA A 159 17.45 -10.30 -19.06
CA ALA A 159 18.14 -10.58 -20.31
C ALA A 159 18.71 -12.02 -20.37
N PHE A 160 18.88 -12.67 -19.21
CA PHE A 160 19.20 -14.09 -19.12
C PHE A 160 17.97 -15.00 -19.33
N PHE A 161 16.76 -14.45 -19.34
CA PHE A 161 15.52 -15.15 -19.68
C PHE A 161 15.28 -14.99 -21.19
N ARG A 162 15.71 -15.98 -21.98
CA ARG A 162 15.36 -16.06 -23.42
C ARG A 162 14.12 -16.94 -23.64
N PRO A 163 13.19 -16.55 -24.53
CA PRO A 163 12.02 -17.38 -24.85
C PRO A 163 12.43 -18.72 -25.48
N ARG A 164 11.65 -19.77 -25.18
CA ARG A 164 11.86 -21.20 -25.53
C ARG A 164 11.90 -21.55 -27.04
N THR A 165 12.09 -20.61 -27.94
CA THR A 165 11.89 -20.80 -29.40
C THR A 165 13.13 -21.10 -30.21
N ILE A 166 14.33 -21.05 -29.62
CA ILE A 166 15.59 -21.42 -30.28
C ILE A 166 16.33 -22.31 -29.30
N GLU A 167 16.97 -23.38 -29.79
CA GLU A 167 17.83 -24.33 -29.08
C GLU A 167 18.89 -23.61 -28.20
N ALA A 168 18.44 -23.08 -27.06
CA ALA A 168 19.22 -22.29 -26.13
C ALA A 168 18.90 -22.84 -24.74
N THR A 169 19.94 -23.39 -24.12
CA THR A 169 20.00 -23.87 -22.75
C THR A 169 19.41 -22.81 -21.81
N THR A 170 18.43 -23.20 -20.99
CA THR A 170 17.81 -22.33 -19.98
C THR A 170 18.89 -21.82 -19.03
N ALA A 171 19.17 -20.51 -19.06
CA ALA A 171 20.29 -19.93 -18.30
C ALA A 171 20.03 -19.86 -16.79
N PHE A 172 18.77 -19.84 -16.35
CA PHE A 172 18.42 -19.94 -14.93
C PHE A 172 17.68 -21.23 -14.67
N THR A 173 18.25 -22.06 -13.80
CA THR A 173 17.62 -23.27 -13.27
C THR A 173 17.29 -23.04 -11.80
N PRO A 174 16.35 -23.81 -11.22
CA PRO A 174 16.21 -23.87 -9.76
C PRO A 174 17.53 -24.16 -9.03
N ASP A 175 18.49 -24.77 -9.73
CA ASP A 175 19.75 -25.29 -9.18
C ASP A 175 20.86 -24.22 -9.02
N GLY A 176 20.78 -23.05 -9.67
CA GLY A 176 21.81 -22.00 -9.48
C GLY A 176 21.87 -20.87 -10.52
N ILE A 177 22.83 -19.96 -10.30
CA ILE A 177 23.16 -18.81 -11.15
C ILE A 177 24.21 -19.25 -12.20
N PRO A 178 24.00 -19.00 -13.50
CA PRO A 178 24.94 -19.41 -14.55
C PRO A 178 26.27 -18.67 -14.46
N ILE A 179 27.39 -19.36 -14.72
CA ILE A 179 28.74 -18.80 -14.74
C ILE A 179 29.36 -18.97 -16.12
N PHE A 180 30.13 -17.97 -16.55
CA PHE A 180 30.89 -17.97 -17.78
C PHE A 180 32.40 -17.81 -17.51
N THR A 181 33.24 -18.40 -18.38
CA THR A 181 34.70 -18.36 -18.30
C THR A 181 35.22 -16.95 -18.56
N SER A 182 34.58 -16.23 -19.47
CA SER A 182 34.89 -14.84 -19.77
C SER A 182 34.19 -13.90 -18.78
N LYS A 183 34.98 -13.03 -18.13
CA LYS A 183 34.40 -11.93 -17.33
C LYS A 183 33.61 -11.01 -18.25
N MET A 184 32.35 -10.76 -17.92
CA MET A 184 31.51 -9.88 -18.71
C MET A 184 31.81 -8.41 -18.41
N THR A 185 31.78 -7.57 -19.44
CA THR A 185 31.91 -6.12 -19.28
C THR A 185 30.61 -5.51 -18.77
N PHE A 186 30.72 -4.32 -18.18
CA PHE A 186 29.58 -3.57 -17.65
C PHE A 186 28.57 -3.17 -18.74
N GLU A 187 29.01 -3.01 -20.00
CA GLU A 187 28.25 -2.37 -21.08
C GLU A 187 27.39 -3.32 -21.92
N SER A 188 27.52 -4.64 -21.78
CA SER A 188 26.73 -5.61 -22.55
C SER A 188 25.57 -6.18 -21.70
N PRO A 189 24.31 -5.86 -21.99
CA PRO A 189 23.16 -6.40 -21.26
C PRO A 189 22.84 -7.84 -21.67
N THR A 190 23.38 -8.32 -22.78
CA THR A 190 23.07 -9.64 -23.34
C THR A 190 24.00 -10.71 -22.77
N PRO A 191 23.47 -11.86 -22.29
CA PRO A 191 24.31 -13.00 -21.96
C PRO A 191 25.15 -13.43 -23.17
N PRO A 192 26.35 -13.99 -22.94
CA PRO A 192 27.17 -14.60 -23.99
C PRO A 192 26.34 -15.57 -24.82
N LEU A 193 26.71 -15.71 -26.10
CA LEU A 193 26.13 -16.76 -26.96
C LEU A 193 26.68 -18.15 -26.59
N GLU A 194 27.74 -18.20 -25.80
CA GLU A 194 28.36 -19.42 -25.29
C GLU A 194 27.49 -20.06 -24.20
N GLU A 195 27.57 -21.39 -24.07
CA GLU A 195 26.93 -22.08 -22.95
C GLU A 195 27.64 -21.74 -21.63
N PRO A 196 26.91 -21.69 -20.50
CA PRO A 196 27.54 -21.50 -19.20
C PRO A 196 28.46 -22.70 -18.88
N ASP A 197 29.63 -22.40 -18.31
CA ASP A 197 30.61 -23.41 -17.90
C ASP A 197 30.21 -24.15 -16.61
N GLY A 198 29.17 -23.65 -15.94
CA GLY A 198 28.60 -24.23 -14.74
C GLY A 198 27.60 -23.28 -14.09
N PHE A 199 27.16 -23.65 -12.88
CA PHE A 199 26.22 -22.89 -12.08
C PHE A 199 26.76 -22.72 -10.66
N VAL A 200 26.59 -21.53 -10.06
CA VAL A 200 26.76 -21.34 -8.61
C VAL A 200 25.42 -21.58 -7.93
N PRO A 201 25.33 -22.50 -6.96
CA PRO A 201 24.13 -22.65 -6.14
C PRO A 201 23.75 -21.33 -5.47
N HIS A 202 22.46 -20.99 -5.43
CA HIS A 202 21.99 -19.73 -4.83
C HIS A 202 22.48 -19.54 -3.39
N ASP A 203 22.48 -20.63 -2.61
CA ASP A 203 22.90 -20.61 -1.21
C ASP A 203 24.40 -20.28 -1.06
N GLU A 204 25.26 -20.70 -2.00
CA GLU A 204 26.68 -20.34 -2.01
C GLU A 204 26.88 -18.86 -2.35
N ALA A 205 26.15 -18.33 -3.33
CA ALA A 205 26.20 -16.92 -3.70
C ALA A 205 25.71 -16.03 -2.55
N LEU A 206 24.61 -16.40 -1.91
CA LEU A 206 24.05 -15.69 -0.76
C LEU A 206 24.97 -15.78 0.47
N ALA A 207 25.61 -16.93 0.72
CA ALA A 207 26.58 -17.08 1.82
C ALA A 207 27.84 -16.23 1.60
N LEU A 208 28.29 -16.06 0.34
CA LEU A 208 29.38 -15.14 0.03
C LEU A 208 28.98 -13.68 0.29
N LEU A 209 27.76 -13.29 -0.11
CA LEU A 209 27.22 -11.96 0.16
C LEU A 209 27.12 -11.68 1.67
N GLU A 210 26.56 -12.61 2.44
CA GLU A 210 26.44 -12.51 3.90
C GLU A 210 27.81 -12.27 4.55
N ARG A 211 28.83 -13.05 4.16
CA ARG A 211 30.19 -12.88 4.66
C ARG A 211 30.76 -11.50 4.34
N CYS A 212 30.55 -11.00 3.12
CA CYS A 212 31.02 -9.66 2.75
C CYS A 212 30.35 -8.57 3.61
N LEU A 213 29.06 -8.73 3.92
CA LEU A 213 28.31 -7.83 4.78
C LEU A 213 28.79 -7.90 6.24
N GLU A 214 29.05 -9.10 6.75
CA GLU A 214 29.66 -9.29 8.09
C GLU A 214 31.04 -8.64 8.21
N GLU A 215 31.90 -8.83 7.22
CA GLU A 215 33.26 -8.27 7.19
C GLU A 215 33.27 -6.73 7.10
N THR A 216 32.24 -6.16 6.46
CA THR A 216 32.10 -4.70 6.29
C THR A 216 31.26 -4.05 7.40
N GLY A 217 30.58 -4.84 8.23
CA GLY A 217 29.76 -4.37 9.33
C GLY A 217 28.40 -3.78 8.93
N PHE A 218 27.94 -4.04 7.70
CA PHE A 218 26.65 -3.55 7.21
C PHE A 218 25.57 -4.63 7.25
N SER A 219 24.35 -4.20 7.52
CA SER A 219 23.12 -4.98 7.38
C SER A 219 22.25 -4.32 6.31
N LEU A 220 21.57 -5.08 5.47
CA LEU A 220 20.75 -4.59 4.36
C LEU A 220 19.30 -4.99 4.56
N TRP A 221 18.40 -4.02 4.49
CA TRP A 221 16.96 -4.23 4.42
C TRP A 221 16.47 -3.93 3.00
N LEU A 222 16.13 -4.98 2.26
CA LEU A 222 15.59 -4.88 0.91
C LEU A 222 14.08 -4.78 0.98
N VAL A 223 13.54 -3.60 0.64
CA VAL A 223 12.10 -3.30 0.76
C VAL A 223 11.37 -3.51 -0.57
N PHE A 224 10.38 -4.39 -0.53
CA PHE A 224 9.49 -4.72 -1.64
C PHE A 224 8.14 -4.02 -1.40
N ASP A 225 7.90 -2.88 -2.04
CA ASP A 225 6.60 -2.17 -2.04
C ASP A 225 5.93 -2.26 -3.41
N ARG A 226 4.61 -2.01 -3.45
CA ARG A 226 3.78 -2.03 -4.67
C ARG A 226 3.81 -3.36 -5.43
N LEU A 227 3.94 -4.47 -4.69
CA LEU A 227 3.86 -5.83 -5.25
C LEU A 227 2.55 -6.07 -6.01
N ASP A 228 1.47 -5.38 -5.63
CA ASP A 228 0.16 -5.48 -6.28
C ASP A 228 0.06 -4.78 -7.65
N GLU A 229 0.96 -3.86 -7.94
CA GLU A 229 1.04 -3.22 -9.25
C GLU A 229 2.00 -3.94 -10.20
N ALA A 230 2.98 -4.65 -9.63
CA ALA A 230 3.99 -5.37 -10.39
C ALA A 230 3.39 -6.45 -11.30
N PHE A 231 2.33 -7.14 -10.86
CA PHE A 231 1.78 -8.31 -11.55
C PHE A 231 0.40 -8.10 -12.16
N GLN A 232 -0.05 -6.86 -12.29
CA GLN A 232 -1.37 -6.57 -12.86
C GLN A 232 -1.50 -7.13 -14.28
N ALA A 233 -2.70 -7.62 -14.60
CA ALA A 233 -3.15 -8.14 -15.90
C ALA A 233 -2.84 -9.60 -16.26
N VAL A 234 -2.04 -10.37 -15.50
CA VAL A 234 -1.82 -11.81 -15.77
C VAL A 234 -1.84 -12.67 -14.49
N PRO A 235 -3.01 -13.15 -14.04
CA PRO A 235 -3.13 -13.97 -12.83
C PRO A 235 -2.28 -15.24 -12.81
N GLU A 236 -2.05 -15.83 -14.00
CA GLU A 236 -1.22 -17.03 -14.18
C GLU A 236 0.26 -16.80 -13.84
N VAL A 237 0.72 -15.55 -13.88
CA VAL A 237 2.08 -15.13 -13.49
C VAL A 237 2.09 -14.55 -12.08
N GLU A 238 1.08 -13.74 -11.72
CA GLU A 238 0.98 -13.08 -10.40
C GLU A 238 1.13 -14.08 -9.25
N ARG A 239 0.30 -15.13 -9.24
CA ARG A 239 0.25 -16.04 -8.11
C ARG A 239 1.54 -16.87 -7.96
N PRO A 240 2.07 -17.54 -9.01
CA PRO A 240 3.32 -18.28 -8.88
C PRO A 240 4.51 -17.38 -8.51
N ALA A 241 4.63 -16.19 -9.11
CA ALA A 241 5.75 -15.29 -8.84
C ALA A 241 5.73 -14.77 -7.40
N LEU A 242 4.57 -14.36 -6.89
CA LEU A 242 4.45 -13.91 -5.50
C LEU A 242 4.67 -15.04 -4.50
N ARG A 243 4.13 -16.23 -4.74
CA ARG A 243 4.39 -17.36 -3.85
C ARG A 243 5.88 -17.72 -3.81
N ALA A 244 6.55 -17.68 -4.96
CA ALA A 244 7.99 -17.87 -5.05
C ALA A 244 8.79 -16.78 -4.31
N LEU A 245 8.33 -15.53 -4.29
CA LEU A 245 8.95 -14.45 -3.50
C LEU A 245 8.91 -14.78 -2.00
N PHE A 246 7.76 -15.25 -1.51
CA PHE A 246 7.64 -15.66 -0.10
C PHE A 246 8.43 -16.93 0.21
N ARG A 247 8.64 -17.83 -0.76
CA ARG A 247 9.57 -18.96 -0.61
C ARG A 247 11.02 -18.49 -0.54
N ALA A 248 11.45 -17.60 -1.43
CA ALA A 248 12.79 -17.01 -1.37
C ALA A 248 13.02 -16.30 -0.03
N TYR A 249 12.02 -15.57 0.47
CA TYR A 249 12.03 -15.00 1.82
C TYR A 249 12.26 -16.05 2.92
N LEU A 250 11.54 -17.18 2.87
CA LEU A 250 11.72 -18.27 3.83
C LEU A 250 13.11 -18.91 3.74
N ASP A 251 13.58 -19.15 2.52
CA ASP A 251 14.90 -19.75 2.25
C ASP A 251 16.06 -18.87 2.74
N MET A 252 15.82 -17.56 2.89
CA MET A 252 16.83 -16.58 3.31
C MET A 252 16.72 -16.17 4.78
N GLN A 253 15.85 -16.79 5.58
CA GLN A 253 15.65 -16.39 6.98
C GLN A 253 16.91 -16.53 7.85
N ASP A 254 17.80 -17.46 7.49
CA ASP A 254 19.05 -17.71 8.18
C ASP A 254 20.12 -16.64 7.92
N LEU A 255 19.93 -15.79 6.89
CA LEU A 255 20.80 -14.62 6.67
C LEU A 255 20.52 -13.57 7.75
N THR A 256 21.58 -13.10 8.40
CA THR A 256 21.49 -12.13 9.50
C THR A 256 21.71 -10.70 9.01
N ARG A 257 22.53 -10.52 7.97
CA ARG A 257 22.85 -9.23 7.37
C ARG A 257 21.99 -8.86 6.17
N VAL A 258 21.12 -9.75 5.69
CA VAL A 258 20.16 -9.43 4.61
C VAL A 258 18.74 -9.76 5.06
N ARG A 259 17.88 -8.76 5.12
CA ARG A 259 16.45 -8.90 5.45
C ARG A 259 15.57 -8.43 4.31
N LEU A 260 14.51 -9.16 4.01
CA LEU A 260 13.49 -8.73 3.05
C LEU A 260 12.30 -8.15 3.82
N LYS A 261 11.91 -6.91 3.49
CA LYS A 261 10.71 -6.26 4.03
C LYS A 261 9.64 -6.22 2.95
N LEU A 262 8.62 -7.07 3.06
CA LEU A 262 7.58 -7.30 2.06
C LEU A 262 6.31 -6.51 2.42
N PHE A 263 6.03 -5.45 1.68
CA PHE A 263 4.79 -4.67 1.80
C PHE A 263 3.75 -5.24 0.85
N VAL A 264 2.69 -5.83 1.43
CA VAL A 264 1.71 -6.62 0.68
C VAL A 264 0.29 -6.18 1.01
N ARG A 265 -0.61 -6.24 0.03
CA ARG A 265 -2.04 -6.07 0.31
C ARG A 265 -2.63 -7.33 0.94
N ARG A 266 -3.66 -7.17 1.78
CA ARG A 266 -4.30 -8.29 2.47
C ARG A 266 -4.98 -9.25 1.50
N ASP A 267 -5.65 -8.74 0.48
CA ASP A 267 -6.29 -9.54 -0.57
C ASP A 267 -5.24 -10.28 -1.43
N LEU A 268 -4.14 -9.62 -1.79
CA LEU A 268 -3.05 -10.24 -2.54
C LEU A 268 -2.40 -11.38 -1.75
N PHE A 269 -2.17 -11.16 -0.45
CA PHE A 269 -1.67 -12.19 0.46
C PHE A 269 -2.65 -13.36 0.57
N ALA A 270 -3.96 -13.10 0.64
CA ALA A 270 -4.99 -14.14 0.66
C ALA A 270 -5.03 -14.97 -0.64
N ARG A 271 -4.90 -14.33 -1.81
CA ARG A 271 -4.80 -15.02 -3.12
C ARG A 271 -3.56 -15.91 -3.20
N MET A 272 -2.44 -15.44 -2.67
CA MET A 272 -1.18 -16.19 -2.66
C MET A 272 -1.29 -17.51 -1.89
N ILE A 273 -1.95 -17.52 -0.73
CA ILE A 273 -2.07 -18.69 0.14
C ILE A 273 -3.15 -19.68 -0.29
N GLU A 274 -4.00 -19.30 -1.25
CA GLU A 274 -4.99 -20.19 -1.84
C GLU A 274 -4.32 -21.47 -2.35
N GLY A 275 -4.98 -22.62 -2.24
CA GLY A 275 -4.40 -23.93 -2.58
C GLY A 275 -3.31 -24.43 -1.63
N GLY A 276 -3.04 -23.72 -0.53
CA GLY A 276 -2.09 -24.12 0.51
C GLY A 276 -0.70 -23.52 0.30
N PHE A 277 -0.04 -23.17 1.42
CA PHE A 277 1.33 -22.67 1.44
C PHE A 277 2.06 -23.29 2.64
N VAL A 278 3.10 -24.08 2.37
CA VAL A 278 3.91 -24.73 3.41
C VAL A 278 4.69 -23.66 4.19
N ASN A 279 4.82 -23.81 5.51
CA ASN A 279 5.48 -22.85 6.41
C ASN A 279 4.81 -21.46 6.52
N LEU A 280 3.52 -21.36 6.21
CA LEU A 280 2.75 -20.12 6.37
C LEU A 280 2.77 -19.57 7.82
N THR A 281 2.93 -20.44 8.82
CA THR A 281 3.09 -20.03 10.23
C THR A 281 4.32 -19.16 10.48
N HIS A 282 5.44 -19.44 9.79
CA HIS A 282 6.67 -18.65 9.89
C HIS A 282 6.53 -17.26 9.26
N ILE A 283 5.77 -17.16 8.17
CA ILE A 283 5.44 -15.85 7.56
C ILE A 283 4.51 -15.07 8.50
N ASN A 284 3.45 -15.71 8.99
CA ASN A 284 2.48 -15.07 9.87
C ASN A 284 3.05 -14.62 11.21
N SER A 285 4.04 -15.33 11.77
CA SER A 285 4.68 -14.93 13.03
C SER A 285 5.53 -13.65 12.91
N ARG A 286 5.89 -13.25 11.68
CA ARG A 286 6.62 -12.01 11.39
C ARG A 286 5.77 -11.04 10.55
N ARG A 287 4.44 -11.21 10.57
CA ARG A 287 3.50 -10.35 9.86
C ARG A 287 3.00 -9.24 10.77
N ILE A 288 3.20 -8.00 10.34
CA ILE A 288 2.65 -6.80 10.96
C ILE A 288 1.49 -6.32 10.10
N SER A 289 0.31 -6.18 10.70
CA SER A 289 -0.85 -5.63 10.00
C SER A 289 -0.94 -4.13 10.29
N ILE A 290 -1.00 -3.30 9.24
CA ILE A 290 -1.27 -1.87 9.41
C ILE A 290 -2.70 -1.72 9.94
N THR A 291 -2.81 -1.07 11.09
CA THR A 291 -4.07 -0.66 11.72
C THR A 291 -4.02 0.83 12.01
N TRP A 292 -5.18 1.47 11.94
CA TRP A 292 -5.36 2.88 12.29
C TRP A 292 -6.48 2.94 13.30
N GLU A 293 -6.14 3.34 14.52
CA GLU A 293 -7.14 3.64 15.54
C GLU A 293 -7.74 5.03 15.26
N ASP A 294 -8.92 5.29 15.84
CA ASP A 294 -9.61 6.56 15.64
C ASP A 294 -8.76 7.75 16.12
N ASP A 295 -8.01 7.57 17.20
CA ASP A 295 -7.09 8.60 17.73
C ASP A 295 -5.89 8.85 16.79
N ASP A 296 -5.34 7.80 16.15
CA ASP A 296 -4.24 7.95 15.19
C ASP A 296 -4.67 8.81 13.99
N LEU A 297 -5.88 8.58 13.50
CA LEU A 297 -6.47 9.34 12.40
C LEU A 297 -6.76 10.79 12.79
N TYR A 298 -7.18 11.03 14.04
CA TYR A 298 -7.43 12.37 14.55
C TYR A 298 -6.13 13.16 14.68
N VAL A 299 -5.08 12.55 15.22
CA VAL A 299 -3.73 13.14 15.29
C VAL A 299 -3.18 13.40 13.89
N LEU A 300 -3.36 12.49 12.94
CA LEU A 300 -2.94 12.68 11.54
C LEU A 300 -3.60 13.91 10.92
N LEU A 301 -4.92 14.09 11.12
CA LEU A 301 -5.64 15.26 10.64
C LEU A 301 -5.15 16.54 11.32
N HIS A 302 -4.96 16.53 12.64
CA HIS A 302 -4.45 17.67 13.41
C HIS A 302 -3.07 18.10 12.90
N ARG A 303 -2.11 17.16 12.78
CA ARG A 303 -0.75 17.45 12.30
C ARG A 303 -0.77 18.10 10.91
N ARG A 304 -1.62 17.63 9.99
CA ARG A 304 -1.78 18.23 8.65
C ARG A 304 -2.36 19.65 8.70
N LEU A 305 -3.28 19.93 9.62
CA LEU A 305 -3.87 21.27 9.77
C LEU A 305 -2.84 22.27 10.34
N ILE A 306 -2.10 21.89 11.37
CA ILE A 306 -1.13 22.78 12.03
C ILE A 306 0.14 23.03 11.21
N GLU A 307 0.43 22.23 10.17
CA GLU A 307 1.54 22.54 9.24
C GLU A 307 1.27 23.68 8.26
N SER A 308 0.05 24.20 8.27
CA SER A 308 -0.32 25.36 7.48
C SER A 308 0.10 26.66 8.18
N GLU A 309 1.40 26.99 8.20
CA GLU A 309 1.92 28.17 8.95
C GLU A 309 1.18 29.48 8.65
N ALA A 310 0.85 29.73 7.38
CA ALA A 310 0.14 30.93 6.98
C ALA A 310 -1.33 30.94 7.45
N PHE A 311 -1.94 29.76 7.57
CA PHE A 311 -3.28 29.60 8.15
C PHE A 311 -3.21 29.89 9.66
N LEU A 312 -2.25 29.29 10.37
CA LEU A 312 -2.04 29.56 11.80
C LEU A 312 -1.85 31.05 12.06
N ALA A 313 -0.96 31.72 11.34
CA ALA A 313 -0.70 33.16 11.49
C ALA A 313 -1.92 34.06 11.18
N ALA A 314 -2.89 33.57 10.41
CA ALA A 314 -4.14 34.27 10.11
C ALA A 314 -5.25 33.98 11.13
N THR A 315 -4.99 33.12 12.11
CA THR A 315 -5.92 32.71 13.17
C THR A 315 -5.27 32.92 14.54
N ASP A 316 -6.00 32.68 15.62
CA ASP A 316 -5.42 32.62 16.98
C ASP A 316 -4.85 31.22 17.32
N LEU A 317 -4.73 30.33 16.32
CA LEU A 317 -4.19 28.98 16.49
C LEU A 317 -2.66 28.98 16.34
N THR A 318 -2.01 28.05 17.02
CA THR A 318 -0.56 27.82 16.98
C THR A 318 -0.27 26.33 16.80
N ARG A 319 1.01 25.97 16.61
CA ARG A 319 1.44 24.56 16.58
C ARG A 319 1.20 23.83 17.90
N GLU A 320 1.08 24.58 19.01
CA GLU A 320 0.81 24.03 20.34
C GLU A 320 -0.69 23.96 20.65
N SER A 321 -1.55 24.48 19.76
CA SER A 321 -3.01 24.40 19.95
C SER A 321 -3.49 22.96 20.00
N SER A 322 -4.42 22.69 20.92
CA SER A 322 -4.93 21.34 21.13
C SER A 322 -5.64 20.83 19.87
N PRO A 323 -5.65 19.50 19.64
CA PRO A 323 -6.41 18.90 18.54
C PRO A 323 -7.88 19.37 18.48
N ASP A 324 -8.54 19.50 19.63
CA ASP A 324 -9.95 19.90 19.71
C ASP A 324 -10.18 21.38 19.38
N ASP A 325 -9.28 22.28 19.77
CA ASP A 325 -9.37 23.70 19.41
C ASP A 325 -9.23 23.90 17.90
N VAL A 326 -8.26 23.20 17.29
CA VAL A 326 -8.06 23.25 15.84
C VAL A 326 -9.24 22.61 15.11
N PHE A 327 -9.73 21.45 15.58
CA PHE A 327 -10.85 20.76 14.97
C PHE A 327 -12.14 21.58 15.04
N SER A 328 -12.46 22.16 16.21
CA SER A 328 -13.67 22.97 16.40
C SER A 328 -13.66 24.28 15.62
N PHE A 329 -12.47 24.86 15.36
CA PHE A 329 -12.34 26.01 14.48
C PHE A 329 -12.61 25.64 13.00
N VAL A 330 -12.13 24.48 12.57
CA VAL A 330 -12.22 24.05 11.16
C VAL A 330 -13.58 23.44 10.84
N PHE A 331 -14.16 22.65 11.74
CA PHE A 331 -15.34 21.83 11.50
C PHE A 331 -16.48 22.18 12.45
N PRO A 332 -17.75 22.01 12.03
CA PRO A 332 -18.88 22.20 12.93
C PRO A 332 -18.90 21.08 13.99
N ALA A 333 -19.52 21.30 15.14
CA ALA A 333 -19.69 20.25 16.15
C ALA A 333 -20.48 19.03 15.63
N LYS A 334 -21.47 19.28 14.76
CA LYS A 334 -22.26 18.24 14.06
C LYS A 334 -22.47 18.63 12.59
N VAL A 335 -22.40 17.64 11.70
CA VAL A 335 -22.72 17.80 10.28
C VAL A 335 -24.23 17.99 10.07
N ASP A 336 -25.02 17.26 10.84
CA ASP A 336 -26.47 17.37 10.90
C ASP A 336 -26.87 17.95 12.27
N PRO A 337 -27.54 19.11 12.34
CA PRO A 337 -27.75 19.84 13.60
C PRO A 337 -28.76 19.18 14.57
N THR A 338 -29.40 18.08 14.19
CA THR A 338 -30.34 17.37 15.05
C THR A 338 -29.62 16.73 16.25
N SER A 339 -30.16 16.87 17.46
CA SER A 339 -29.48 16.49 18.71
C SER A 339 -29.05 15.03 18.80
N LYS A 340 -29.78 14.11 18.15
CA LYS A 340 -29.46 12.67 18.08
C LYS A 340 -28.38 12.28 17.06
N ARG A 341 -27.88 13.24 16.27
CA ARG A 341 -26.89 12.97 15.21
C ARG A 341 -25.48 12.88 15.81
N PRO A 342 -24.56 12.12 15.19
CA PRO A 342 -23.21 11.94 15.71
C PRO A 342 -22.43 13.26 15.69
N THR A 343 -21.34 13.32 16.45
CA THR A 343 -20.33 14.39 16.30
C THR A 343 -19.76 14.36 14.89
N THR A 344 -19.19 15.48 14.43
CA THR A 344 -18.58 15.52 13.09
C THR A 344 -17.44 14.52 12.93
N TRP A 345 -16.67 14.23 13.99
CA TRP A 345 -15.61 13.23 13.92
C TRP A 345 -16.16 11.82 13.70
N ASN A 346 -17.12 11.39 14.53
CA ASN A 346 -17.78 10.09 14.34
C ASN A 346 -18.48 10.02 12.98
N TRP A 347 -19.13 11.11 12.55
CA TRP A 347 -19.73 11.22 11.23
C TRP A 347 -18.72 10.92 10.12
N ILE A 348 -17.52 11.51 10.20
CA ILE A 348 -16.41 11.29 9.25
C ILE A 348 -16.00 9.81 9.26
N LEU A 349 -15.70 9.26 10.44
CA LEU A 349 -15.20 7.89 10.59
C LEU A 349 -16.16 6.85 9.99
N THR A 350 -17.47 6.94 10.29
CA THR A 350 -18.50 6.04 9.75
C THR A 350 -18.63 6.12 8.22
N ARG A 351 -18.15 7.20 7.59
CA ARG A 351 -18.31 7.46 6.15
C ARG A 351 -17.07 7.25 5.32
N ILE A 352 -15.90 7.15 5.95
CA ILE A 352 -14.63 6.84 5.27
C ILE A 352 -14.29 5.34 5.31
N ARG A 353 -15.01 4.55 6.11
CA ARG A 353 -14.80 3.10 6.24
C ARG A 353 -15.44 2.29 5.11
N ASP A 354 -14.82 1.17 4.79
CA ASP A 354 -15.40 0.15 3.91
C ASP A 354 -16.24 -0.87 4.70
N GLY A 355 -16.70 -1.93 4.04
CA GLY A 355 -17.53 -2.98 4.64
C GLY A 355 -16.76 -3.95 5.55
N ASN A 356 -15.43 -3.82 5.61
CA ASN A 356 -14.56 -4.54 6.54
C ASN A 356 -14.13 -3.63 7.72
N ASP A 357 -14.79 -2.48 7.89
CA ASP A 357 -14.49 -1.48 8.91
C ASP A 357 -13.12 -0.79 8.77
N VAL A 358 -12.52 -0.83 7.58
CA VAL A 358 -11.19 -0.24 7.35
C VAL A 358 -11.29 1.26 7.08
N LYS A 359 -10.84 2.06 8.04
CA LYS A 359 -10.78 3.53 7.98
C LYS A 359 -9.42 4.01 7.43
N SER A 360 -9.29 4.12 6.11
CA SER A 360 -7.98 4.48 5.52
C SER A 360 -7.63 5.97 5.68
N PRO A 361 -6.37 6.33 6.01
CA PRO A 361 -5.91 7.72 6.01
C PRO A 361 -6.14 8.43 4.67
N ARG A 362 -6.04 7.70 3.55
CA ARG A 362 -6.34 8.24 2.22
C ARG A 362 -7.76 8.78 2.14
N ASN A 363 -8.75 8.00 2.60
CA ASN A 363 -10.16 8.41 2.55
C ASN A 363 -10.42 9.63 3.44
N LEU A 364 -9.80 9.68 4.63
CA LEU A 364 -9.87 10.83 5.52
C LEU A 364 -9.33 12.09 4.84
N VAL A 365 -8.08 12.05 4.36
CA VAL A 365 -7.42 13.22 3.75
C VAL A 365 -8.17 13.67 2.50
N ASP A 366 -8.60 12.74 1.64
CA ASP A 366 -9.36 13.04 0.43
C ASP A 366 -10.73 13.67 0.75
N LEU A 367 -11.45 13.16 1.78
CA LEU A 367 -12.69 13.78 2.25
C LEU A 367 -12.48 15.24 2.66
N ILE A 368 -11.44 15.52 3.46
CA ILE A 368 -11.19 16.88 3.97
C ILE A 368 -10.77 17.81 2.84
N ILE A 369 -9.92 17.37 1.91
CA ILE A 369 -9.53 18.16 0.73
C ILE A 369 -10.77 18.50 -0.11
N LYS A 370 -11.62 17.50 -0.40
CA LYS A 370 -12.88 17.73 -1.14
C LYS A 370 -13.82 18.66 -0.38
N ALA A 371 -13.85 18.60 0.95
CA ALA A 371 -14.66 19.51 1.79
C ALA A 371 -14.15 20.95 1.74
N VAL A 372 -12.84 21.16 1.76
CA VAL A 372 -12.23 22.48 1.54
C VAL A 372 -12.60 23.03 0.17
N GLU A 373 -12.51 22.22 -0.89
CA GLU A 373 -12.86 22.65 -2.25
C GLU A 373 -14.37 22.93 -2.40
N ALA A 374 -15.24 22.08 -1.85
CA ALA A 374 -16.67 22.32 -1.82
C ALA A 374 -17.02 23.61 -1.04
N GLN A 375 -16.28 23.88 0.05
CA GLN A 375 -16.44 25.11 0.83
C GLN A 375 -15.99 26.33 0.02
N LYS A 376 -14.83 26.29 -0.65
CA LYS A 376 -14.35 27.38 -1.51
C LYS A 376 -15.37 27.76 -2.59
N ARG A 377 -15.97 26.76 -3.25
CA ARG A 377 -17.04 26.98 -4.25
C ARG A 377 -18.25 27.69 -3.63
N ARG A 378 -18.65 27.33 -2.41
CA ARG A 378 -19.73 28.00 -1.68
C ARG A 378 -19.36 29.44 -1.34
N GLU A 379 -18.15 29.68 -0.82
CA GLU A 379 -17.70 31.04 -0.46
C GLU A 379 -17.59 31.97 -1.68
N ALA A 380 -17.33 31.43 -2.87
CA ALA A 380 -17.36 32.21 -4.11
C ALA A 380 -18.77 32.70 -4.49
N GLN A 381 -19.82 31.97 -4.09
CA GLN A 381 -21.22 32.32 -4.37
C GLN A 381 -21.85 33.12 -3.23
N GLN A 382 -21.53 32.76 -1.98
CA GLN A 382 -22.07 33.34 -0.76
C GLN A 382 -20.92 33.54 0.25
N PRO A 383 -20.16 34.63 0.13
CA PRO A 383 -19.02 34.89 1.00
C PRO A 383 -19.43 35.02 2.46
N ARG A 384 -18.79 34.24 3.33
CA ARG A 384 -18.84 34.38 4.78
C ARG A 384 -17.60 35.07 5.30
N VAL A 385 -17.79 35.73 6.43
CA VAL A 385 -16.73 36.26 7.26
C VAL A 385 -16.71 35.41 8.54
N ILE A 386 -15.54 34.93 8.92
CA ILE A 386 -15.33 34.00 10.04
C ILE A 386 -14.67 34.79 11.17
N GLY A 387 -15.29 34.74 12.36
CA GLY A 387 -14.69 35.22 13.60
C GLY A 387 -13.77 34.17 14.22
N THR A 388 -13.35 34.39 15.45
CA THR A 388 -12.37 33.54 16.16
C THR A 388 -12.86 32.12 16.49
N GLY A 389 -14.15 31.84 16.35
CA GLY A 389 -14.76 30.56 16.76
C GLY A 389 -15.12 29.58 15.64
N GLY A 390 -14.85 29.90 14.37
CA GLY A 390 -15.26 29.03 13.25
C GLY A 390 -16.80 28.86 13.13
N PRO A 391 -17.29 27.76 12.54
CA PRO A 391 -16.53 26.76 11.81
C PRO A 391 -16.19 27.23 10.38
N LEU A 392 -14.96 26.95 9.96
CA LEU A 392 -14.47 27.29 8.62
C LEU A 392 -15.21 26.50 7.52
N ILE A 393 -15.43 25.20 7.74
CA ILE A 393 -16.15 24.29 6.84
C ILE A 393 -17.57 24.08 7.39
N THR A 394 -18.57 23.98 6.52
CA THR A 394 -19.96 23.68 6.92
C THR A 394 -20.31 22.21 6.71
N GLY A 395 -21.36 21.74 7.40
CA GLY A 395 -21.89 20.39 7.22
C GLY A 395 -22.28 20.09 5.76
N ASP A 396 -22.84 21.07 5.04
CA ASP A 396 -23.16 20.92 3.61
C ASP A 396 -21.93 20.69 2.73
N ALA A 397 -20.79 21.33 3.06
CA ALA A 397 -19.54 21.10 2.33
C ALA A 397 -19.02 19.68 2.57
N LEU A 398 -19.11 19.16 3.80
CA LEU A 398 -18.77 17.77 4.12
C LEU A 398 -19.68 16.76 3.39
N LYS A 399 -20.99 17.02 3.32
CA LYS A 399 -21.93 16.17 2.57
C LYS A 399 -21.63 16.14 1.07
N ARG A 400 -21.29 17.29 0.48
CA ARG A 400 -20.87 17.36 -0.93
C ARG A 400 -19.55 16.62 -1.16
N ALA A 401 -18.59 16.80 -0.26
CA ALA A 401 -17.31 16.11 -0.30
C ALA A 401 -17.46 14.59 -0.21
N LEU A 402 -18.39 14.10 0.61
CA LEU A 402 -18.71 12.68 0.69
C LEU A 402 -19.25 12.14 -0.64
N SER A 403 -20.11 12.89 -1.34
CA SER A 403 -20.61 12.48 -2.66
C SER A 403 -19.44 12.32 -3.65
N GLU A 404 -18.58 13.34 -3.74
CA GLU A 404 -17.40 13.33 -4.62
C GLU A 404 -16.39 12.24 -4.23
N LEU A 405 -16.21 11.97 -2.93
CA LEU A 405 -15.37 10.88 -2.43
C LEU A 405 -15.97 9.53 -2.84
N SER A 406 -17.27 9.35 -2.62
CA SER A 406 -17.96 8.09 -2.90
C SER A 406 -17.88 7.72 -4.38
N GLU A 407 -18.14 8.67 -5.27
CA GLU A 407 -17.97 8.51 -6.72
C GLU A 407 -16.54 8.09 -7.06
N ALA A 408 -15.54 8.82 -6.54
CA ALA A 408 -14.13 8.50 -6.78
C ALA A 408 -13.76 7.09 -6.28
N ARG A 409 -14.18 6.70 -5.08
CA ARG A 409 -13.84 5.39 -4.48
C ARG A 409 -14.51 4.22 -5.19
N VAL A 410 -15.71 4.42 -5.73
CA VAL A 410 -16.37 3.43 -6.58
C VAL A 410 -15.53 3.18 -7.83
N GLU A 411 -15.07 4.24 -8.50
CA GLU A 411 -14.32 4.13 -9.76
C GLU A 411 -12.85 3.69 -9.58
N ASP A 412 -12.09 4.40 -8.74
CA ASP A 412 -10.63 4.29 -8.65
C ASP A 412 -10.12 3.16 -7.74
N THR A 413 -11.02 2.57 -6.95
CA THR A 413 -10.70 1.57 -5.92
C THR A 413 -11.61 0.37 -6.08
N LEU A 414 -12.90 0.50 -5.82
CA LEU A 414 -13.81 -0.62 -5.72
C LEU A 414 -13.94 -1.39 -7.06
N LEU A 415 -14.33 -0.71 -8.13
CA LEU A 415 -14.52 -1.35 -9.44
C LEU A 415 -13.19 -1.75 -10.09
N ALA A 416 -12.14 -0.96 -9.88
CA ALA A 416 -10.79 -1.25 -10.37
C ALA A 416 -10.22 -2.55 -9.79
N GLU A 417 -10.55 -2.87 -8.54
CA GLU A 417 -10.04 -4.05 -7.83
C GLU A 417 -10.95 -5.26 -7.90
N ALA A 418 -12.24 -5.05 -8.18
CA ALA A 418 -13.22 -6.11 -8.25
C ALA A 418 -12.96 -7.10 -9.40
N GLY A 419 -12.21 -6.71 -10.45
CA GLY A 419 -11.99 -7.53 -11.63
C GLY A 419 -13.33 -7.98 -12.25
N GLU A 420 -13.51 -9.29 -12.45
CA GLU A 420 -14.77 -9.88 -12.92
C GLU A 420 -15.95 -9.62 -11.95
N THR A 421 -15.67 -9.37 -10.67
CA THR A 421 -16.69 -9.09 -9.65
C THR A 421 -17.35 -7.71 -9.87
N ALA A 422 -16.74 -6.83 -10.67
CA ALA A 422 -17.23 -5.48 -10.93
C ALA A 422 -18.64 -5.45 -11.54
N GLU A 423 -18.98 -6.43 -12.39
CA GLU A 423 -20.31 -6.53 -12.99
C GLU A 423 -21.39 -6.74 -11.91
N PHE A 424 -21.09 -7.55 -10.90
CA PHE A 424 -22.03 -7.85 -9.82
C PHE A 424 -22.22 -6.66 -8.87
N ILE A 425 -21.17 -5.87 -8.61
CA ILE A 425 -21.27 -4.63 -7.83
C ILE A 425 -22.22 -3.65 -8.51
N LYS A 426 -22.13 -3.50 -9.84
CA LYS A 426 -23.02 -2.61 -10.61
C LYS A 426 -24.49 -2.99 -10.51
N ARG A 427 -24.83 -4.24 -10.19
CA ARG A 427 -26.24 -4.65 -10.00
C ARG A 427 -26.89 -3.99 -8.79
N PHE A 428 -26.11 -3.53 -7.81
CA PHE A 428 -26.61 -2.77 -6.67
C PHE A 428 -26.94 -1.30 -7.01
N GLU A 429 -26.55 -0.81 -8.19
CA GLU A 429 -26.75 0.59 -8.56
C GLU A 429 -28.24 0.96 -8.54
N ASN A 430 -28.57 2.14 -8.02
CA ASN A 430 -29.95 2.62 -7.83
C ASN A 430 -30.81 1.75 -6.87
N GLY A 431 -30.17 0.85 -6.12
CA GLY A 431 -30.81 -0.06 -5.19
C GLY A 431 -30.96 0.45 -3.76
N LYS A 432 -31.11 -0.50 -2.84
CA LYS A 432 -31.22 -0.30 -1.39
C LYS A 432 -29.92 -0.72 -0.72
N ALA A 433 -29.61 -0.13 0.44
CA ALA A 433 -28.34 -0.35 1.11
C ALA A 433 -28.26 -1.69 1.86
N GLU A 434 -29.39 -2.22 2.34
CA GLU A 434 -29.42 -3.43 3.17
C GLU A 434 -30.11 -4.58 2.48
N HIS A 435 -29.48 -5.76 2.50
CA HIS A 435 -29.91 -6.96 1.82
C HIS A 435 -29.92 -8.18 2.75
N ASN A 436 -30.92 -9.05 2.61
CA ASN A 436 -30.92 -10.39 3.20
C ASN A 436 -30.50 -11.44 2.15
N ALA A 437 -30.35 -12.71 2.56
CA ALA A 437 -29.97 -13.80 1.66
C ALA A 437 -30.88 -13.96 0.43
N GLU A 438 -32.19 -13.75 0.58
CA GLU A 438 -33.16 -13.83 -0.51
C GLU A 438 -32.98 -12.71 -1.53
N SER A 439 -32.87 -11.45 -1.06
CA SER A 439 -32.64 -10.30 -1.93
C SER A 439 -31.29 -10.38 -2.66
N LEU A 440 -30.26 -10.95 -2.02
CA LEU A 440 -28.97 -11.23 -2.68
C LEU A 440 -29.10 -12.35 -3.71
N ALA A 441 -29.85 -13.41 -3.43
CA ALA A 441 -30.12 -14.48 -4.40
C ALA A 441 -30.82 -13.94 -5.65
N ASN A 442 -31.78 -13.03 -5.47
CA ASN A 442 -32.46 -12.35 -6.58
C ASN A 442 -31.52 -11.46 -7.40
N LEU A 443 -30.56 -10.80 -6.76
CA LEU A 443 -29.64 -9.86 -7.41
C LEU A 443 -28.45 -10.55 -8.10
N LEU A 444 -27.87 -11.56 -7.44
CA LEU A 444 -26.62 -12.22 -7.83
C LEU A 444 -26.85 -13.54 -8.56
N GLY A 445 -28.05 -14.13 -8.45
CA GLY A 445 -28.41 -15.37 -9.12
C GLY A 445 -27.92 -16.62 -8.38
N LYS A 446 -27.65 -17.70 -9.14
CA LYS A 446 -27.37 -19.04 -8.59
C LYS A 446 -26.14 -19.09 -7.70
N ASP A 447 -25.13 -18.25 -7.98
CA ASP A 447 -23.86 -18.23 -7.26
C ASP A 447 -23.84 -17.18 -6.14
N ALA A 448 -25.00 -16.68 -5.72
CA ALA A 448 -25.13 -15.65 -4.70
C ALA A 448 -24.34 -15.93 -3.41
N PRO A 449 -24.30 -17.15 -2.83
CA PRO A 449 -23.52 -17.39 -1.62
C PRO A 449 -22.02 -17.18 -1.80
N GLU A 450 -21.46 -17.58 -2.95
CA GLU A 450 -20.04 -17.40 -3.25
C GLU A 450 -19.72 -15.95 -3.58
N LEU A 451 -20.54 -15.32 -4.42
CA LEU A 451 -20.39 -13.90 -4.78
C LEU A 451 -20.52 -12.99 -3.56
N THR A 452 -21.43 -13.29 -2.64
CA THR A 452 -21.58 -12.54 -1.38
C THR A 452 -20.29 -12.60 -0.56
N LYS A 453 -19.67 -13.79 -0.43
CA LYS A 453 -18.38 -13.93 0.25
C LYS A 453 -17.29 -13.11 -0.44
N ARG A 454 -17.23 -13.12 -1.77
CA ARG A 454 -16.25 -12.31 -2.53
C ARG A 454 -16.47 -10.81 -2.30
N LEU A 455 -17.72 -10.34 -2.30
CA LEU A 455 -18.07 -8.94 -2.04
C LEU A 455 -17.77 -8.50 -0.60
N ILE A 456 -17.91 -9.39 0.38
CA ILE A 456 -17.47 -9.14 1.76
C ILE A 456 -15.94 -9.03 1.81
N THR A 457 -15.22 -9.99 1.22
CA THR A 457 -13.75 -9.94 1.18
C THR A 457 -13.22 -8.67 0.51
N LEU A 458 -13.90 -8.17 -0.53
CA LEU A 458 -13.56 -6.90 -1.19
C LEU A 458 -13.86 -5.66 -0.34
N GLY A 459 -14.60 -5.80 0.76
CA GLY A 459 -15.05 -4.69 1.60
C GLY A 459 -16.24 -3.94 1.01
N PHE A 460 -16.97 -4.51 0.04
CA PHE A 460 -18.19 -3.88 -0.51
C PHE A 460 -19.42 -4.13 0.36
N LEU A 461 -19.53 -5.32 0.95
CA LEU A 461 -20.62 -5.70 1.83
C LEU A 461 -20.12 -5.92 3.25
N GLU A 462 -20.83 -5.35 4.21
CA GLU A 462 -20.65 -5.55 5.64
C GLU A 462 -21.70 -6.54 6.16
N PRO A 463 -21.30 -7.66 6.79
CA PRO A 463 -22.26 -8.54 7.46
C PRO A 463 -22.78 -7.91 8.76
N VAL A 464 -24.10 -7.71 8.86
CA VAL A 464 -24.78 -7.15 10.04
C VAL A 464 -25.84 -8.13 10.51
N GLY A 465 -25.50 -8.95 11.51
CA GLY A 465 -26.38 -10.00 12.00
C GLY A 465 -26.73 -11.04 10.92
N LYS A 466 -27.95 -10.98 10.38
CA LYS A 466 -28.43 -11.85 9.28
C LYS A 466 -28.55 -11.13 7.93
N THR A 467 -28.16 -9.87 7.87
CA THR A 467 -28.24 -9.02 6.68
C THR A 467 -26.84 -8.56 6.27
N TYR A 468 -26.78 -7.94 5.10
CA TYR A 468 -25.56 -7.43 4.49
C TYR A 468 -25.82 -5.99 4.07
N LYS A 469 -24.95 -5.06 4.48
CA LYS A 469 -25.09 -3.63 4.21
C LYS A 469 -23.98 -3.15 3.29
N VAL A 470 -24.33 -2.27 2.35
CA VAL A 470 -23.34 -1.47 1.61
C VAL A 470 -22.95 -0.28 2.49
N PRO A 471 -21.66 -0.05 2.81
CA PRO A 471 -21.23 1.03 3.69
C PRO A 471 -21.45 2.41 3.03
N PRO A 472 -21.61 3.50 3.81
CA PRO A 472 -21.86 4.84 3.27
C PRO A 472 -20.84 5.31 2.22
N LEU A 473 -19.58 4.84 2.34
CA LEU A 473 -18.48 5.14 1.43
C LEU A 473 -18.82 4.91 -0.04
N TYR A 474 -19.65 3.91 -0.38
CA TYR A 474 -19.97 3.57 -1.78
C TYR A 474 -21.37 4.00 -2.22
N ARG A 475 -22.22 4.47 -1.29
CA ARG A 475 -23.66 4.64 -1.57
C ARG A 475 -23.92 5.72 -2.61
N GLN A 476 -23.32 6.90 -2.48
CA GLN A 476 -23.59 8.00 -3.42
C GLN A 476 -23.05 7.69 -4.82
N GLY A 477 -21.83 7.12 -4.91
CA GLY A 477 -21.23 6.73 -6.19
C GLY A 477 -22.04 5.68 -6.96
N LEU A 478 -22.78 4.80 -6.25
CA LEU A 478 -23.69 3.81 -6.86
C LEU A 478 -25.17 4.23 -6.81
N LYS A 479 -25.48 5.47 -6.38
CA LYS A 479 -26.86 5.96 -6.18
C LYS A 479 -27.73 5.03 -5.32
N ILE A 480 -27.11 4.34 -4.36
CA ILE A 480 -27.78 3.44 -3.42
C ILE A 480 -28.46 4.29 -2.35
N THR A 481 -29.75 4.00 -2.13
CA THR A 481 -30.55 4.70 -1.13
C THR A 481 -30.58 3.93 0.19
N GLN A 482 -30.71 4.65 1.30
CA GLN A 482 -30.91 4.04 2.61
C GLN A 482 -32.19 3.17 2.62
N GLY A 483 -32.12 2.04 3.34
CA GLY A 483 -33.26 1.15 3.59
C GLY A 483 -32.98 -0.30 3.17
N LYS A 484 -33.97 -1.17 3.44
CA LYS A 484 -33.94 -2.61 3.17
C LYS A 484 -34.46 -2.94 1.77
N ALA A 485 -33.81 -3.86 1.09
CA ALA A 485 -34.21 -4.43 -0.21
C ALA A 485 -35.26 -5.54 -0.09
N PHE A 486 -35.71 -5.84 1.13
CA PHE A 486 -36.60 -6.95 1.45
C PHE A 486 -37.65 -6.51 2.47
N GLN A 487 -38.76 -7.25 2.53
CA GLN A 487 -39.79 -7.04 3.54
C GLN A 487 -39.40 -7.77 4.84
N THR A 488 -39.50 -7.10 5.97
CA THR A 488 -39.47 -7.74 7.29
C THR A 488 -40.85 -8.33 7.59
N LEU A 489 -40.91 -9.61 8.01
CA LEU A 489 -42.15 -10.22 8.47
C LEU A 489 -42.70 -9.41 9.66
N GLU A 490 -43.98 -9.04 9.62
CA GLU A 490 -44.66 -8.23 10.63
C GLU A 490 -44.42 -8.78 12.04
N GLY A 491 -43.86 -7.95 12.94
CA GLY A 491 -43.73 -8.25 14.37
C GLY A 491 -42.32 -8.40 14.92
N GLN A 492 -41.27 -8.24 14.11
CA GLN A 492 -39.94 -7.92 14.66
C GLN A 492 -39.88 -6.41 14.93
N PRO A 493 -39.36 -5.96 16.10
CA PRO A 493 -39.20 -4.54 16.33
C PRO A 493 -38.42 -3.94 15.15
N GLU A 494 -38.89 -2.80 14.65
CA GLU A 494 -38.05 -1.97 13.80
C GLU A 494 -36.79 -1.66 14.63
N ASP A 495 -35.70 -2.38 14.37
CA ASP A 495 -34.35 -1.88 14.63
C ASP A 495 -34.07 -0.74 13.63
N ASP A 496 -34.98 0.23 13.55
CA ASP A 496 -34.67 1.66 13.34
C ASP A 496 -34.15 2.23 14.69
N ALA A 497 -33.40 1.41 15.43
CA ALA A 497 -32.50 1.87 16.46
C ALA A 497 -31.33 2.56 15.76
N ASN A 498 -31.53 3.85 15.47
CA ASN A 498 -30.51 4.89 15.52
C ASN A 498 -29.09 4.50 15.05
N GLU A 499 -28.85 4.30 13.76
CA GLU A 499 -27.49 4.36 13.18
C GLU A 499 -27.00 5.82 13.01
N ASP A 500 -27.51 6.72 13.85
CA ASP A 500 -26.87 7.99 14.17
C ASP A 500 -26.04 7.92 15.46
N ASP A 501 -26.13 6.82 16.20
CA ASP A 501 -25.45 6.62 17.49
C ASP A 501 -24.28 5.61 17.43
N GLU A 502 -23.87 5.13 16.25
CA GLU A 502 -22.61 4.36 16.07
C GLU A 502 -21.71 4.91 14.94
#